data_AF-A0A957S1U6-F1
#
_entry.id   AF-A0A957S1U6-F1
#
_cell.length_a   1.000
_cell.length_b   1.000
_cell.length_c   1.000
_cell.angle_alpha   90.00
_cell.angle_beta   90.00
_cell.angle_gamma   90.00
#
_symmetry.space_group_name_H-M   'P 1'
#
loop_
_entity.id
_entity.type
_entity.pdbx_description
1 polymer ?
#
loop_
_entity_poly.entity_id
_entity_poly.type
_entity_poly.pdbx_seq_one_letter_code
_entity_poly.pdbx_strand_id
1 'polypeptide(L)'
;RPNGCSVPGAVPGANDTITLFFVEISFTDICNAHDRCYYTLGTTPSECNGPFRHGLRIRCEHSIAGHAQSGWDVATGGFSVIAALEACYNKADAMAIGVIGAQLTSHAIAQQKQRDYLERVNVYVEQERARQTSE
;
A
#
# COMPACT_ATOMS: atom_id res chain seq x y z
N ARG A 1 2.21 -2.34 -10.86
CA ARG A 1 3.44 -1.59 -10.50
C ARG A 1 3.17 -0.88 -9.19
N PRO A 2 4.04 -1.02 -8.18
CA PRO A 2 3.90 -0.29 -6.92
C PRO A 2 4.03 1.21 -7.16
N ASN A 3 3.08 2.00 -6.65
CA ASN A 3 3.08 3.46 -6.75
C ASN A 3 2.82 4.14 -5.41
N GLY A 4 3.02 3.44 -4.29
CA GLY A 4 2.72 3.97 -2.96
C GLY A 4 1.21 4.08 -2.72
N CYS A 5 0.80 4.91 -1.78
CA CYS A 5 -0.59 5.13 -1.38
C CYS A 5 -1.33 6.07 -2.35
N SER A 6 -1.10 5.87 -3.65
CA SER A 6 -1.67 6.66 -4.73
C SER A 6 -3.18 6.48 -4.80
N VAL A 7 -3.92 7.57 -4.68
CA VAL A 7 -5.32 7.65 -5.10
C VAL A 7 -5.39 8.17 -6.55
N PRO A 8 -6.38 7.74 -7.36
CA PRO A 8 -6.55 8.26 -8.71
C PRO A 8 -6.57 9.79 -8.76
N GLY A 9 -5.70 10.39 -9.57
CA GLY A 9 -5.59 11.85 -9.70
C GLY A 9 -4.64 12.55 -8.72
N ALA A 10 -4.06 11.83 -7.76
CA ALA A 10 -3.02 12.36 -6.87
C ALA A 10 -1.61 12.06 -7.40
N VAL A 11 -0.63 12.86 -6.97
CA VAL A 11 0.80 12.58 -7.22
C VAL A 11 1.17 11.28 -6.50
N PRO A 12 1.79 10.31 -7.19
CA PRO A 12 2.24 9.08 -6.53
C PRO A 12 3.17 9.36 -5.36
N GLY A 13 2.96 8.66 -4.25
CA GLY A 13 3.76 8.86 -3.04
C GLY A 13 3.32 10.01 -2.14
N ALA A 14 2.38 10.87 -2.56
CA ALA A 14 2.01 12.07 -1.79
C ALA A 14 1.35 11.76 -0.43
N ASN A 15 0.75 10.58 -0.29
CA ASN A 15 0.07 10.13 0.93
C ASN A 15 0.81 8.97 1.60
N ASP A 16 2.07 8.75 1.23
CA ASP A 16 2.86 7.63 1.74
C ASP A 16 3.30 7.83 3.17
N THR A 17 3.44 9.07 3.59
CA THR A 17 3.95 9.42 4.91
C THR A 17 3.05 10.45 5.55
N ILE A 18 2.76 10.26 6.83
CA ILE A 18 2.13 11.27 7.68
C ILE A 18 3.08 11.61 8.83
N THR A 19 3.07 12.88 9.24
CA THR A 19 3.73 13.30 10.47
C THR A 19 2.66 13.60 11.51
N LEU A 20 2.69 12.87 12.62
CA LEU A 20 1.80 13.08 13.76
C LEU A 20 2.65 13.41 14.98
N PHE A 21 2.49 14.63 15.48
CA PHE A 21 3.29 15.17 16.58
C PHE A 21 4.80 15.08 16.29
N PHE A 22 5.48 14.09 16.88
CA PHE A 22 6.92 13.84 16.77
C PHE A 22 7.25 12.55 16.02
N VAL A 23 6.25 11.84 15.49
CA VAL A 23 6.42 10.57 14.80
C VAL A 23 6.10 10.72 13.32
N GLU A 24 7.06 10.33 12.49
CA GLU A 24 6.85 10.11 11.07
C GLU A 24 6.40 8.67 10.84
N ILE A 25 5.30 8.49 10.12
CA ILE A 25 4.69 7.19 9.87
C ILE A 25 4.58 7.01 8.36
N SER A 26 5.37 6.08 7.82
CA SER A 26 5.27 5.68 6.42
C SER A 26 4.34 4.48 6.26
N PHE A 27 3.52 4.48 5.21
CA PHE A 27 2.63 3.39 4.76
C PHE A 27 3.06 2.83 3.39
N THR A 28 4.17 3.32 2.82
CA THR A 28 4.63 2.99 1.46
C THR A 28 4.67 1.48 1.21
N ASP A 29 5.22 0.71 2.14
CA ASP A 29 5.37 -0.73 1.99
C ASP A 29 4.05 -1.48 1.98
N ILE A 30 3.08 -1.04 2.80
CA ILE A 30 1.72 -1.57 2.86
C ILE A 30 0.98 -1.27 1.56
N CYS A 31 1.04 -0.03 1.08
CA CYS A 31 0.43 0.36 -0.18
C CYS A 31 1.08 -0.37 -1.37
N ASN A 32 2.40 -0.51 -1.38
CA ASN A 32 3.10 -1.30 -2.41
C ASN A 32 2.74 -2.79 -2.36
N ALA A 33 2.48 -3.36 -1.18
CA ALA A 33 2.01 -4.74 -1.05
C ALA A 33 0.60 -4.91 -1.62
N HIS A 34 -0.28 -3.95 -1.37
CA HIS A 34 -1.63 -3.90 -1.94
C HIS A 34 -1.58 -3.82 -3.48
N ASP A 35 -0.77 -2.92 -4.04
CA ASP A 35 -0.55 -2.83 -5.48
C ASP A 35 -0.05 -4.15 -6.07
N ARG A 36 0.94 -4.79 -5.44
CA ARG A 36 1.44 -6.09 -5.91
C ARG A 36 0.34 -7.15 -5.92
N CYS A 37 -0.50 -7.18 -4.89
CA CYS A 37 -1.63 -8.12 -4.83
C CYS A 37 -2.60 -7.90 -6.00
N TYR A 38 -2.89 -6.64 -6.34
CA TYR A 38 -3.77 -6.29 -7.48
C TYR A 38 -3.24 -6.77 -8.84
N TYR A 39 -1.92 -6.76 -9.01
CA TYR A 39 -1.26 -7.26 -10.22
C TYR A 39 -0.88 -8.75 -10.15
N THR A 40 -1.18 -9.46 -9.06
CA THR A 40 -0.92 -10.90 -8.95
C THR A 40 -2.12 -11.66 -9.50
N LEU A 41 -1.92 -12.44 -10.57
CA LEU A 41 -3.02 -13.14 -11.23
C LEU A 41 -3.75 -14.11 -10.30
N GLY A 42 -5.07 -14.11 -10.37
CA GLY A 42 -5.92 -15.04 -9.63
C GLY A 42 -6.27 -14.59 -8.20
N THR A 43 -5.78 -13.44 -7.75
CA THR A 43 -6.24 -12.83 -6.50
C THR A 43 -7.64 -12.25 -6.67
N THR A 44 -8.29 -11.99 -5.54
CA THR A 44 -9.58 -11.29 -5.44
C THR A 44 -9.40 -9.93 -4.76
N PRO A 45 -10.33 -8.97 -4.96
CA PRO A 45 -10.30 -7.71 -4.23
C PRO A 45 -10.26 -7.89 -2.71
N SER A 46 -10.98 -8.88 -2.15
CA SER A 46 -10.98 -9.16 -0.72
C SER A 46 -9.63 -9.62 -0.19
N GLU A 47 -8.93 -10.48 -0.93
CA GLU A 47 -7.60 -10.97 -0.54
C GLU A 47 -6.56 -9.85 -0.51
N CYS A 48 -6.75 -8.80 -1.31
CA CYS A 48 -5.87 -7.64 -1.31
C CYS A 48 -6.29 -6.58 -0.28
N ASN A 49 -7.58 -6.25 -0.23
CA ASN A 49 -8.10 -5.13 0.56
C ASN A 49 -8.12 -5.42 2.07
N GLY A 50 -8.34 -6.68 2.48
CA GLY A 50 -8.33 -7.08 3.88
C GLY A 50 -6.97 -6.84 4.55
N PRO A 51 -5.89 -7.47 4.05
CA PRO A 51 -4.53 -7.26 4.56
C PRO A 51 -4.07 -5.81 4.47
N PHE A 52 -4.46 -5.09 3.41
CA PHE A 52 -4.15 -3.67 3.27
C PHE A 52 -4.73 -2.83 4.41
N ARG A 53 -6.05 -2.93 4.67
CA ARG A 53 -6.72 -2.19 5.74
C ARG A 53 -6.13 -2.52 7.11
N HIS A 54 -5.87 -3.81 7.35
CA HIS A 54 -5.27 -4.26 8.60
C HIS A 54 -3.84 -3.75 8.78
N GLY A 55 -3.03 -3.82 7.72
CA GLY A 55 -1.63 -3.36 7.73
C GLY A 55 -1.49 -1.88 8.04
N LEU A 56 -2.38 -1.02 7.51
CA LEU A 56 -2.39 0.41 7.82
C LEU A 56 -2.57 0.66 9.34
N ARG A 57 -3.46 -0.07 10.01
CA ARG A 57 -3.66 0.08 11.46
C ARG A 57 -2.47 -0.45 12.26
N ILE A 58 -1.92 -1.62 11.90
CA ILE A 58 -0.73 -2.16 12.56
C ILE A 58 0.46 -1.21 12.45
N ARG A 59 0.64 -0.52 11.32
CA ARG A 59 1.71 0.46 11.17
C ARG A 59 1.60 1.60 12.17
N CYS A 60 0.38 2.08 12.44
CA CYS A 60 0.17 3.08 13.50
C CYS A 60 0.63 2.57 14.87
N GLU A 61 0.27 1.34 15.22
CA GLU A 61 0.66 0.71 16.49
C GLU A 61 2.18 0.61 16.61
N HIS A 62 2.85 0.06 15.60
CA HIS A 62 4.30 -0.13 15.63
C HIS A 62 5.07 1.18 15.66
N SER A 63 4.67 2.17 14.85
CA SER A 63 5.35 3.46 14.80
C SER A 63 5.16 4.24 16.09
N ILE A 64 3.95 4.30 16.65
CA ILE A 64 3.69 5.13 17.82
C ILE A 64 4.09 4.45 19.13
N ALA A 65 3.83 3.14 19.28
CA ALA A 65 4.28 2.40 20.47
C ALA A 65 5.81 2.34 20.56
N GLY A 66 6.51 2.28 19.43
CA GLY A 66 7.98 2.37 19.38
C GLY A 66 8.54 3.71 19.89
N HIS A 67 7.72 4.76 19.92
CA HIS A 67 8.09 6.09 20.39
C HIS A 67 7.51 6.47 21.76
N ALA A 68 6.75 5.58 22.40
CA ALA A 68 6.05 5.80 23.69
C ALA A 68 6.97 6.04 24.92
N GLN A 69 8.28 6.18 24.71
CA GLN A 69 9.29 6.42 25.75
C GLN A 69 9.90 7.83 25.67
N SER A 70 9.27 8.75 24.93
CA SER A 70 9.72 10.14 24.89
C SER A 70 9.49 10.82 26.25
N GLY A 71 10.35 11.78 26.63
CA GLY A 71 10.14 12.58 27.86
C GLY A 71 8.79 13.33 27.88
N TRP A 72 8.20 13.55 26.70
CA TRP A 72 6.85 14.10 26.53
C TRP A 72 5.75 13.13 26.97
N ASP A 73 5.87 11.83 26.71
CA ASP A 73 4.86 10.85 27.15
C ASP A 73 4.86 10.67 28.67
N VAL A 74 6.03 10.77 29.31
CA VAL A 74 6.12 10.76 30.78
C VAL A 74 5.45 11.99 31.37
N ALA A 75 5.64 13.16 30.77
CA ALA A 75 5.05 14.42 31.24
C ALA A 75 3.51 14.47 31.07
N THR A 76 2.96 13.76 30.09
CA THR A 76 1.50 13.71 29.83
C THR A 76 0.82 12.47 30.41
N GLY A 77 1.56 11.57 31.08
CA GLY A 77 1.02 10.30 31.55
C GLY A 77 0.55 9.37 30.42
N GLY A 78 1.14 9.47 29.23
CA GLY A 78 0.81 8.64 28.05
C GLY A 78 -0.39 9.13 27.23
N PHE A 79 -1.01 10.26 27.59
CA PHE A 79 -2.16 10.81 26.84
C PHE A 79 -1.77 11.21 25.40
N SER A 80 -0.53 11.66 25.18
CA SER A 80 0.01 11.97 23.84
C SER A 80 0.08 10.74 22.93
N VAL A 81 0.46 9.57 23.48
CA VAL A 81 0.49 8.30 22.73
C VAL A 81 -0.92 7.91 22.27
N ILE A 82 -1.90 7.99 23.17
CA ILE A 82 -3.30 7.62 22.88
C ILE A 82 -3.88 8.53 21.79
N ALA A 83 -3.70 9.84 21.92
CA ALA A 83 -4.17 10.80 20.93
C ALA A 83 -3.48 10.63 19.57
N ALA A 84 -2.17 10.33 19.55
CA ALA A 84 -1.43 10.04 18.33
C ALA A 84 -1.95 8.76 17.65
N LEU A 85 -2.21 7.69 18.42
CA LEU A 85 -2.76 6.44 17.88
C LEU A 85 -4.14 6.65 17.26
N GLU A 86 -5.03 7.36 17.96
CA GLU A 86 -6.37 7.65 17.47
C GLU A 86 -6.33 8.48 16.18
N ALA A 87 -5.49 9.53 16.14
CA ALA A 87 -5.29 10.33 14.93
C ALA A 87 -4.73 9.50 13.77
N CYS A 88 -3.80 8.58 14.04
CA CYS A 88 -3.25 7.68 13.04
C CYS A 88 -4.30 6.71 12.51
N TYR A 89 -5.11 6.08 13.37
CA TYR A 89 -6.19 5.20 12.94
C TYR A 89 -7.22 5.91 12.08
N ASN A 90 -7.61 7.13 12.43
CA ASN A 90 -8.53 7.92 11.61
C ASN A 90 -7.97 8.18 10.21
N LYS A 91 -6.65 8.44 10.10
CA LYS A 91 -5.99 8.58 8.80
C LYS A 91 -5.89 7.25 8.04
N ALA A 92 -5.50 6.17 8.72
CA ALA A 92 -5.45 4.83 8.14
C ALA A 92 -6.82 4.38 7.59
N ASP A 93 -7.90 4.62 8.34
CA ASP A 93 -9.25 4.30 7.88
C ASP A 93 -9.68 5.19 6.70
N ALA A 94 -9.36 6.49 6.71
CA ALA A 94 -9.63 7.37 5.58
C ALA A 94 -8.87 6.94 4.31
N MET A 95 -7.61 6.54 4.45
CA MET A 95 -6.81 5.98 3.35
C MET A 95 -7.43 4.68 2.82
N ALA A 96 -7.81 3.77 3.72
CA ALA A 96 -8.45 2.52 3.35
C ALA A 96 -9.76 2.76 2.59
N ILE A 97 -10.60 3.69 3.07
CA ILE A 97 -11.86 4.06 2.41
C ILE A 97 -11.60 4.72 1.06
N GLY A 98 -10.66 5.66 0.96
CA GLY A 98 -10.36 6.35 -0.30
C GLY A 98 -9.82 5.41 -1.37
N VAL A 99 -8.89 4.53 -0.98
CA VAL A 99 -8.30 3.53 -1.86
C VAL A 99 -9.35 2.47 -2.22
N ILE A 100 -10.06 1.88 -1.26
CA ILE A 100 -11.05 0.81 -1.53
C ILE A 100 -12.31 1.33 -2.23
N GLY A 101 -12.82 2.49 -1.82
CA GLY A 101 -14.03 3.09 -2.40
C GLY A 101 -13.88 3.47 -3.86
N ALA A 102 -12.66 3.78 -4.32
CA ALA A 102 -12.38 4.10 -5.72
C ALA A 102 -12.20 2.86 -6.62
N GLN A 103 -12.29 1.62 -6.09
CA GLN A 103 -11.77 0.42 -6.75
C GLN A 103 -12.74 -0.39 -7.62
N LEU A 104 -13.98 0.04 -7.85
CA LEU A 104 -15.06 -0.72 -8.53
C LEU A 104 -14.61 -1.66 -9.68
N THR A 105 -13.74 -1.21 -10.58
CA THR A 105 -13.19 -2.04 -11.69
C THR A 105 -11.67 -2.18 -11.68
N SER A 106 -10.98 -1.52 -10.74
CA SER A 106 -9.53 -1.38 -10.74
C SER A 106 -8.78 -2.71 -10.60
N HIS A 107 -9.28 -3.64 -9.79
CA HIS A 107 -8.70 -4.98 -9.63
C HIS A 107 -8.77 -5.76 -10.94
N ALA A 108 -9.95 -5.84 -11.56
CA ALA A 108 -10.15 -6.52 -12.84
C ALA A 108 -9.26 -5.90 -13.95
N ILE A 109 -9.13 -4.58 -13.97
CA ILE A 109 -8.24 -3.87 -14.92
C ILE A 109 -6.77 -4.22 -14.65
N ALA A 110 -6.33 -4.27 -13.39
CA ALA A 110 -4.96 -4.66 -13.03
C ALA A 110 -4.66 -6.11 -13.44
N GLN A 111 -5.60 -7.03 -13.21
CA GLN A 111 -5.53 -8.42 -13.65
C GLN A 111 -5.40 -8.53 -15.17
N GLN A 112 -6.20 -7.77 -15.92
CA GLN A 112 -6.13 -7.76 -17.39
C GLN A 112 -4.78 -7.24 -17.87
N LYS A 113 -4.32 -6.11 -17.34
CA LYS A 113 -3.02 -5.53 -17.68
C LYS A 113 -1.87 -6.51 -17.43
N GLN A 114 -1.95 -7.28 -16.34
CA GLN A 114 -0.95 -8.30 -16.04
C GLN A 114 -1.00 -9.45 -17.05
N ARG A 115 -2.19 -9.92 -17.44
CA ARG A 115 -2.34 -10.95 -18.50
C ARG A 115 -1.74 -10.48 -19.81
N ASP A 116 -2.13 -9.28 -20.26
CA ASP A 116 -1.63 -8.70 -21.52
C ASP A 116 -0.10 -8.55 -21.51
N TYR A 117 0.47 -8.18 -20.35
CA TYR A 117 1.93 -8.09 -20.19
C TYR A 117 2.60 -9.45 -20.35
N LEU A 118 2.10 -10.49 -19.68
CA LEU A 118 2.68 -11.83 -19.75
C LEU A 118 2.56 -12.43 -21.16
N GLU A 119 1.47 -12.16 -21.87
CA GLU A 119 1.32 -12.57 -23.26
C GLU A 119 2.40 -11.95 -24.15
N ARG A 120 2.63 -10.63 -24.04
CA ARG A 120 3.70 -9.95 -24.79
C ARG A 120 5.08 -10.49 -24.46
N VAL A 121 5.33 -10.82 -23.18
CA VAL A 121 6.60 -11.43 -22.76
C VAL A 121 6.78 -12.80 -23.38
N ASN A 122 5.74 -13.65 -23.41
CA ASN A 122 5.83 -14.97 -24.04
C ASN A 122 6.16 -14.86 -25.53
N VAL A 123 5.46 -13.98 -26.26
CA VAL A 123 5.74 -13.72 -27.69
C VAL A 123 7.18 -13.27 -27.90
N TYR A 124 7.69 -12.36 -27.07
CA TYR A 124 9.08 -11.89 -27.15
C TYR A 124 10.08 -13.04 -26.92
N VAL A 125 9.86 -13.86 -25.90
CA VAL A 125 10.74 -15.00 -25.58
C VAL A 125 10.76 -16.02 -26.72
N GLU A 126 9.62 -16.29 -27.36
CA GLU A 126 9.55 -17.19 -28.52
C GLU A 126 10.34 -16.65 -29.72
N GLN A 127 10.22 -15.34 -29.99
CA GLN A 127 10.96 -14.68 -31.06
C GLN A 127 12.47 -14.72 -30.82
N GLU A 128 12.93 -14.45 -29.61
CA GLU A 128 14.37 -14.52 -29.28
C GLU A 128 14.91 -15.95 -29.37
N ARG A 129 14.13 -16.95 -28.95
CA ARG A 129 14.51 -18.36 -29.10
C ARG A 129 14.67 -18.75 -30.57
N ALA A 130 13.73 -18.34 -31.42
CA ALA A 130 13.81 -18.62 -32.86
C ALA A 130 15.03 -17.96 -33.52
N ARG A 131 15.39 -16.75 -33.07
CA ARG A 131 16.58 -16.03 -33.55
C ARG A 131 17.86 -16.78 -33.19
N GLN A 132 17.99 -17.23 -31.95
CA GLN A 132 19.17 -17.98 -31.47
C GLN A 132 19.34 -19.34 -32.15
N THR A 133 18.27 -19.99 -32.60
CA THR A 133 18.35 -21.26 -33.34
C THR A 133 18.62 -21.08 -34.84
N SER A 134 18.63 -19.84 -35.33
CA SER A 134 18.86 -19.51 -36.75
C SER A 134 20.30 -19.02 -37.01
N GLU A 135 21.12 -18.91 -35.96
CA GLU A 135 22.56 -18.60 -35.98
C GLU A 135 23.39 -19.88 -35.80
#